data_AF-A0A7W3DJP1-F1
#
_entry.id   AF-A0A7W3DJP1-F1
#
_cell.length_a   1.000
_cell.length_b   1.000
_cell.length_c   1.000
_cell.angle_alpha   90.00
_cell.angle_beta   90.00
_cell.angle_gamma   90.00
#
_symmetry.space_group_name_H-M   'P 1'
#
loop_
_entity.id
_entity.type
_entity.pdbx_description
1 polymer ?
#
loop_
_entity_poly.entity_id
_entity_poly.type
_entity_poly.pdbx_seq_one_letter_code
_entity_poly.pdbx_strand_id
1 'polypeptide(L)'
;MQFSEVSIVTPTARYVQMLEAENAPVKKQVRIKRSDIDRDDISAEMRALGRHIAHCRKKGRAVRIPAMRGSEWGQVLRTLELKRAFN
;
A
#
# COMPACT_ATOMS: atom_id res chain seq x y z
N MET A 1 -0.34 11.10 10.64
CA MET A 1 -0.84 10.46 9.40
C MET A 1 -1.15 11.58 8.42
N GLN A 2 -0.59 11.55 7.21
CA GLN A 2 -0.87 12.56 6.19
C GLN A 2 -2.00 12.06 5.28
N PHE A 3 -2.97 12.92 5.01
CA PHE A 3 -4.14 12.63 4.20
C PHE A 3 -3.95 13.30 2.83
N SER A 4 -4.28 12.62 1.72
CA SER A 4 -4.23 13.24 0.39
C SER A 4 -5.40 14.18 0.15
N GLU A 5 -5.20 15.37 -0.40
CA GLU A 5 -6.33 16.24 -0.78
C GLU A 5 -7.23 15.61 -1.86
N VAL A 6 -6.68 14.67 -2.64
CA VAL A 6 -7.38 13.98 -3.72
C VAL A 6 -8.19 12.80 -3.18
N SER A 7 -9.50 12.78 -3.48
CA SER A 7 -10.41 11.64 -3.25
C SER A 7 -10.22 10.60 -4.35
N ILE A 8 -10.06 9.33 -3.99
CA ILE A 8 -9.94 8.24 -4.98
C ILE A 8 -11.32 7.75 -5.42
N VAL A 9 -12.32 7.90 -4.55
CA VAL A 9 -13.66 7.40 -4.79
C VAL A 9 -14.56 8.57 -5.15
N THR A 10 -15.21 8.46 -6.31
CA THR A 10 -16.28 9.36 -6.72
C THR A 10 -17.53 9.05 -5.89
N PRO A 11 -18.10 10.02 -5.16
CA PRO A 11 -19.34 9.78 -4.44
C PRO A 11 -20.47 9.45 -5.41
N THR A 12 -21.36 8.54 -5.01
CA THR A 12 -22.53 8.16 -5.82
C THR A 12 -23.50 9.33 -5.95
N ALA A 13 -24.13 9.50 -7.11
CA ALA A 13 -25.09 10.58 -7.36
C ALA A 13 -26.21 10.69 -6.30
N ARG A 14 -26.76 9.55 -5.86
CA ARG A 14 -27.76 9.52 -4.76
C ARG A 14 -27.23 10.10 -3.44
N TYR A 15 -25.98 9.83 -3.11
CA TYR A 15 -25.36 10.33 -1.88
C TYR A 15 -25.17 11.85 -1.93
N VAL A 16 -24.80 12.38 -3.10
CA VAL A 16 -24.69 13.83 -3.31
C VAL A 16 -26.05 14.51 -3.17
N GLN A 17 -27.11 13.97 -3.78
CA GLN A 17 -28.47 14.52 -3.70
C GLN A 17 -29.04 14.52 -2.27
N MET A 18 -28.77 13.47 -1.49
CA MET A 18 -29.16 13.42 -0.07
C MET A 18 -28.47 14.51 0.75
N LEU A 19 -27.17 14.71 0.54
CA LEU A 19 -26.40 15.74 1.24
C LEU A 19 -26.80 17.17 0.84
N GLU A 20 -27.12 17.38 -0.44
CA GLU A 20 -27.66 18.66 -0.93
C GLU A 20 -29.00 18.99 -0.25
N ALA A 21 -29.89 18.00 -0.11
CA ALA A 21 -31.15 18.18 0.60
C ALA A 21 -30.96 18.51 2.10
N GLU A 22 -29.91 17.97 2.71
CA GLU A 22 -29.55 18.20 4.12
C GLU A 22 -28.66 19.45 4.34
N ASN A 23 -28.30 20.19 3.28
CA ASN A 23 -27.30 21.27 3.30
C ASN A 23 -25.97 20.87 3.98
N ALA A 24 -25.58 19.60 3.85
CA ALA A 24 -24.41 19.03 4.49
C ALA A 24 -23.22 18.90 3.50
N PRO A 25 -21.96 19.09 3.95
CA PRO A 25 -20.80 18.97 3.08
C PRO A 25 -20.51 17.50 2.70
N VAL A 26 -20.12 17.28 1.44
CA VAL A 26 -19.72 15.94 0.94
C VAL A 26 -18.44 15.46 1.62
N LYS A 27 -18.55 14.37 2.38
CA LYS A 27 -17.39 13.69 2.98
C LYS A 27 -16.59 12.97 1.91
N LYS A 28 -15.45 13.55 1.53
CA LYS A 28 -14.51 12.95 0.58
C LYS A 28 -13.75 11.81 1.23
N GLN A 29 -13.65 10.66 0.53
CA GLN A 29 -12.83 9.56 0.99
C GLN A 29 -11.36 9.81 0.66
N VAL A 30 -10.57 10.11 1.68
CA VAL A 30 -9.18 10.50 1.52
C VAL A 30 -8.22 9.31 1.66
N ARG A 31 -7.18 9.24 0.81
CA ARG A 31 -6.10 8.26 0.96
C ARG A 31 -5.22 8.63 2.15
N ILE A 32 -4.90 7.64 2.99
CA ILE A 32 -3.85 7.78 4.00
C ILE A 32 -2.50 7.60 3.31
N LYS A 33 -1.70 8.66 3.26
CA LYS A 33 -0.28 8.59 2.89
C LYS A 33 0.50 8.09 4.11
N ARG A 34 1.09 6.90 3.97
CA ARG A 34 2.06 6.37 4.93
C ARG A 34 3.46 6.74 4.44
N SER A 35 4.33 7.11 5.37
CA SER A 35 5.73 7.32 5.08
C SER A 35 6.36 6.02 4.59
N ASP A 36 7.36 6.15 3.71
CA ASP A 36 8.17 5.01 3.33
C ASP A 36 8.94 4.48 4.54
N ILE A 37 9.17 3.17 4.55
CA ILE A 37 10.03 2.51 5.53
C ILE A 37 11.47 2.69 5.07
N ASP A 38 12.35 3.13 5.98
CA ASP A 38 13.78 3.24 5.69
C ASP A 38 14.37 1.84 5.42
N ARG A 39 15.42 1.75 4.62
CA ARG A 39 16.14 0.50 4.31
C ARG A 39 16.62 -0.20 5.59
N ASP A 40 17.07 0.57 6.57
CA ASP A 40 17.67 0.04 7.80
C ASP A 40 16.61 -0.46 8.79
N ASP A 41 15.39 0.09 8.71
CA ASP A 41 14.24 -0.35 9.50
C ASP A 41 13.60 -1.67 9.02
N ILE A 42 14.05 -2.19 7.88
CA ILE A 42 13.57 -3.47 7.35
C ILE A 42 14.20 -4.61 8.14
N SER A 43 13.36 -5.46 8.73
CA SER A 43 13.83 -6.67 9.42
C SER A 43 14.60 -7.60 8.46
N ALA A 44 15.61 -8.28 8.99
CA ALA A 44 16.44 -9.19 8.20
C ALA A 44 15.62 -10.31 7.52
N GLU A 45 14.59 -10.82 8.22
CA GLU A 45 13.69 -11.85 7.71
C GLU A 45 12.87 -11.37 6.52
N MET A 46 12.22 -10.20 6.62
CA MET A 46 11.43 -9.65 5.52
C MET A 46 12.31 -9.28 4.33
N ARG A 47 13.54 -8.82 4.59
CA ARG A 47 14.55 -8.58 3.56
C ARG A 47 14.93 -9.86 2.82
N ALA A 48 15.13 -10.97 3.55
CA ALA A 48 15.45 -12.27 2.97
C ALA A 48 14.28 -12.82 2.13
N LEU A 49 13.05 -12.70 2.62
CA LEU A 49 11.84 -13.09 1.89
C LEU A 49 11.68 -12.28 0.59
N GLY A 50 11.84 -10.96 0.65
CA GLY A 50 11.78 -10.10 -0.55
C GLY A 50 12.84 -10.49 -1.59
N ARG A 51 14.07 -10.81 -1.16
CA ARG A 51 15.13 -11.32 -2.04
C ARG A 51 14.77 -12.66 -2.67
N HIS A 52 14.23 -13.58 -1.87
CA HIS A 52 13.77 -14.89 -2.35
C HIS A 52 12.69 -14.74 -3.42
N ILE A 53 11.68 -13.89 -3.19
CA ILE A 53 10.62 -13.58 -4.15
C ILE A 53 11.20 -13.01 -5.45
N ALA A 54 12.09 -12.02 -5.36
CA ALA A 54 12.71 -11.42 -6.55
C ALA A 54 13.51 -12.44 -7.38
N HIS A 55 14.22 -13.34 -6.71
CA HIS A 55 14.97 -14.41 -7.37
C HIS A 55 14.06 -15.44 -8.02
N CYS A 56 13.00 -15.88 -7.34
CA CYS A 56 12.01 -16.81 -7.92
C CYS A 56 11.28 -16.20 -9.11
N ARG A 57 10.93 -14.90 -9.06
CA ARG A 57 10.37 -14.16 -10.19
C ARG A 57 11.32 -14.17 -11.39
N LYS A 58 12.61 -13.92 -11.19
CA LYS A 58 13.62 -13.98 -12.27
C LYS A 58 13.68 -15.36 -12.94
N LYS A 59 13.36 -16.42 -12.19
CA LYS A 59 13.29 -17.80 -12.69
C LYS A 59 11.90 -18.24 -13.17
N GLY A 60 10.91 -17.33 -13.21
CA GLY A 60 9.53 -17.64 -13.60
C GLY A 60 8.79 -18.57 -12.63
N ARG A 61 9.25 -18.69 -11.38
CA ARG A 61 8.66 -19.57 -10.36
C ARG A 61 7.69 -18.82 -9.46
N ALA A 62 6.51 -19.42 -9.22
CA ALA A 62 5.57 -18.94 -8.21
C ALA A 62 6.14 -19.13 -6.79
N VAL A 63 5.79 -18.21 -5.87
CA VAL A 63 6.20 -18.25 -4.46
C VAL A 63 4.97 -18.21 -3.57
N ARG A 64 4.92 -19.08 -2.56
CA ARG A 64 3.87 -19.06 -1.53
C ARG A 64 4.12 -17.89 -0.58
N ILE A 65 3.11 -17.03 -0.41
CA ILE A 65 3.14 -15.94 0.57
C ILE A 65 2.47 -16.43 1.87
N PRO A 66 3.17 -16.38 3.02
CA PRO A 66 2.58 -16.77 4.30
C PRO A 66 1.59 -15.72 4.81
N ALA A 67 0.72 -16.10 5.74
CA ALA A 67 -0.11 -15.14 6.46
C ALA A 67 0.79 -14.25 7.33
N MET A 68 0.61 -12.94 7.21
CA MET A 68 1.48 -11.96 7.87
C MET A 68 0.70 -10.69 8.24
N ARG A 69 1.25 -9.94 9.19
CA ARG A 69 0.72 -8.65 9.63
C ARG A 69 0.94 -7.59 8.55
N GLY A 70 0.10 -6.55 8.56
CA GLY A 70 0.23 -5.45 7.60
C GLY A 70 1.57 -4.71 7.67
N SER A 71 2.21 -4.68 8.84
CA SER A 71 3.55 -4.10 9.02
C SER A 71 4.64 -4.93 8.34
N GLU A 72 4.60 -6.26 8.51
CA GLU A 72 5.52 -7.21 7.89
C GLU A 72 5.38 -7.17 6.37
N TRP A 73 4.14 -7.16 5.88
CA TRP A 73 3.90 -7.03 4.44
C TRP A 73 4.43 -5.72 3.87
N GLY A 74 4.29 -4.60 4.60
CA GLY A 74 4.89 -3.33 4.22
C GLY A 74 6.41 -3.41 4.04
N GLN A 75 7.11 -4.11 4.94
CA GLN A 75 8.56 -4.31 4.84
C GLN A 75 8.97 -5.16 3.63
N VAL A 76 8.20 -6.22 3.33
CA VAL A 76 8.43 -7.07 2.14
C VAL A 76 8.25 -6.26 0.86
N LEU A 77 7.15 -5.50 0.77
CA LEU A 77 6.87 -4.65 -0.39
C LEU A 77 7.95 -3.58 -0.58
N ARG A 78 8.41 -2.95 0.51
CA ARG A 78 9.52 -1.98 0.46
C ARG A 78 10.81 -2.64 -0.03
N THR A 79 11.11 -3.84 0.44
CA THR A 79 12.28 -4.61 -0.03
C THR A 79 12.20 -4.86 -1.54
N LEU A 80 11.03 -5.27 -2.05
CA LEU A 80 10.82 -5.53 -3.47
C LEU A 80 10.92 -4.25 -4.32
N GLU A 81 10.41 -3.13 -3.82
CA GLU A 81 10.53 -1.82 -4.46
C GLU A 81 12.00 -1.41 -4.59
N LEU A 82 12.76 -1.47 -3.49
CA LEU A 82 14.20 -1.22 -3.50
C LEU A 82 14.90 -2.16 -4.50
N LYS A 83 14.60 -3.46 -4.46
CA LYS A 83 15.20 -4.43 -5.38
C LYS A 83 14.85 -4.17 -6.84
N ARG A 84 13.64 -3.67 -7.16
CA ARG A 84 13.24 -3.27 -8.51
C ARG A 84 14.03 -2.06 -9.00
N ALA A 85 14.36 -1.12 -8.12
CA ALA A 85 15.18 0.04 -8.47
C ALA A 85 16.66 -0.33 -8.74
N PHE A 86 17.14 -1.46 -8.20
CA PHE A 86 18.52 -1.95 -8.35
C PHE A 86 18.67 -3.20 -9.25
N ASN A 87 17.62 -3.62 -9.95
CA ASN A 87 17.63 -4.80 -10.82
C ASN A 87 17.61 -4.40 -12.30
#